data_AF-A0A7K5KVR3-F1
#
_entry.id   AF-A0A7K5KVR3-F1
#
_cell.length_a   1.000
_cell.length_b   1.000
_cell.length_c   1.000
_cell.angle_alpha   90.00
_cell.angle_beta   90.00
_cell.angle_gamma   90.00
#
_symmetry.space_group_name_H-M   'P 1'
#
loop_
_entity.id
_entity.type
_entity.pdbx_description
1 polymer ?
#
loop_
_entity_poly.entity_id
_entity_poly.type
_entity_poly.pdbx_seq_one_letter_code
_entity_poly.pdbx_strand_id
1 'polypeptide(L)'
;TGPYWFQLQFLTSLGFPDRGSAARALQRHGGSHWGALRELQRDRLRPFLLRHFRGEEPGLDFNKADQQALVRQILATLPVASWGRALLVASLGRELGLGFVKHP
;
A
#
# COMPACT_ATOMS: atom_id res chain seq x y z
N THR A 1 -30.01 0.48 -16.14
CA THR A 1 -28.54 0.58 -16.02
C THR A 1 -28.22 1.93 -15.40
N GLY A 2 -27.65 1.96 -14.20
CA GLY A 2 -27.36 3.23 -13.53
C GLY A 2 -26.26 4.02 -14.25
N PRO A 3 -26.21 5.36 -14.09
CA PRO A 3 -25.11 6.15 -14.60
C PRO A 3 -23.78 5.60 -14.04
N TYR A 4 -22.75 5.56 -14.89
CA TYR A 4 -21.38 5.16 -14.56
C TYR A 4 -21.08 3.65 -14.39
N TRP A 5 -21.92 2.75 -14.90
CA TRP A 5 -21.67 1.31 -14.79
C TRP A 5 -20.29 0.86 -15.32
N PHE A 6 -19.87 1.36 -16.49
CA PHE A 6 -18.56 1.04 -17.06
C PHE A 6 -17.40 1.53 -16.18
N GLN A 7 -17.52 2.76 -15.66
CA GLN A 7 -16.53 3.36 -14.79
C GLN A 7 -16.43 2.61 -13.45
N LEU A 8 -17.54 2.13 -12.90
CA LEU A 8 -17.53 1.31 -11.69
C LEU A 8 -16.84 -0.03 -11.92
N GLN A 9 -17.07 -0.67 -13.08
CA GLN A 9 -16.35 -1.89 -13.44
C GLN A 9 -14.85 -1.64 -13.63
N PHE A 10 -14.47 -0.54 -14.27
CA PHE A 10 -13.08 -0.12 -14.41
C PHE A 10 -12.39 0.11 -13.06
N LEU A 11 -13.03 0.81 -12.12
CA LEU A 11 -12.45 1.01 -10.79
C LEU A 11 -12.38 -0.30 -10.00
N THR A 12 -13.35 -1.20 -10.18
CA THR A 12 -13.35 -2.53 -9.56
C THR A 12 -12.16 -3.37 -10.05
N SER A 13 -11.89 -3.39 -11.36
CA SER A 13 -10.76 -4.15 -11.92
C SER A 13 -9.39 -3.62 -11.48
N LEU A 14 -9.31 -2.33 -11.09
CA LEU A 14 -8.11 -1.70 -10.53
C LEU A 14 -7.98 -1.88 -9.00
N GLY A 15 -8.81 -2.71 -8.37
CA GLY A 15 -8.71 -3.01 -6.95
C GLY A 15 -9.44 -2.03 -6.03
N PHE A 16 -10.49 -1.37 -6.53
CA PHE A 16 -11.45 -0.59 -5.73
C PHE A 16 -12.86 -1.24 -5.79
N PRO A 17 -13.08 -2.36 -5.05
CA PRO A 17 -14.32 -3.12 -5.14
C PRO A 17 -15.51 -2.49 -4.41
N ASP A 18 -15.26 -1.54 -3.50
CA ASP A 18 -16.33 -0.81 -2.82
C ASP A 18 -17.03 0.16 -3.79
N ARG A 19 -18.19 -0.28 -4.28
CA ARG A 19 -19.00 0.50 -5.23
C ARG A 19 -19.54 1.79 -4.62
N GLY A 20 -19.71 1.86 -3.29
CA GLY A 20 -20.22 3.05 -2.62
C GLY A 20 -19.22 4.21 -2.66
N SER A 21 -17.98 3.96 -2.24
CA SER A 21 -16.90 4.96 -2.37
C SER A 21 -16.61 5.31 -3.82
N ALA A 22 -16.56 4.33 -4.72
CA ALA A 22 -16.33 4.55 -6.15
C ALA A 22 -17.43 5.40 -6.81
N ALA A 23 -18.70 5.15 -6.50
CA ALA A 23 -19.82 5.93 -7.04
C ALA A 23 -19.79 7.38 -6.55
N ARG A 24 -19.50 7.62 -5.26
CA ARG A 24 -19.34 8.97 -4.71
C ARG A 24 -18.17 9.72 -5.33
N ALA A 25 -17.04 9.05 -5.54
CA ALA A 25 -15.89 9.63 -6.24
C ALA A 25 -16.27 9.99 -7.68
N LEU A 26 -16.93 9.09 -8.42
CA LEU A 26 -17.40 9.37 -9.78
C LEU A 26 -18.36 10.55 -9.82
N GLN A 27 -19.28 10.66 -8.87
CA GLN A 27 -20.20 11.80 -8.78
C GLN A 27 -19.44 13.12 -8.55
N ARG A 28 -18.48 13.15 -7.62
CA ARG A 28 -17.64 14.34 -7.36
C ARG A 28 -16.82 14.78 -8.56
N HIS A 29 -16.39 13.83 -9.38
CA HIS A 29 -15.58 14.05 -10.58
C HIS A 29 -16.40 14.09 -11.88
N GLY A 30 -17.72 14.29 -11.80
CA GLY A 30 -18.59 14.43 -12.99
C GLY A 30 -18.59 13.22 -13.92
N GLY A 31 -18.35 12.01 -13.40
CA GLY A 31 -18.24 10.77 -14.16
C GLY A 31 -16.84 10.47 -14.72
N SER A 32 -15.84 11.31 -14.42
CA SER A 32 -14.45 11.05 -14.81
C SER A 32 -13.85 9.90 -14.02
N HIS A 33 -13.59 8.79 -14.71
CA HIS A 33 -12.94 7.62 -14.10
C HIS A 33 -11.51 7.92 -13.63
N TRP A 34 -10.76 8.76 -14.35
CA TRP A 34 -9.42 9.18 -13.93
C TRP A 34 -9.45 10.10 -12.71
N GLY A 35 -10.43 11.01 -12.64
CA GLY A 35 -10.64 11.86 -11.46
C GLY A 35 -10.94 11.03 -10.22
N ALA A 36 -11.92 10.12 -10.33
CA ALA A 36 -12.30 9.21 -9.27
C ALA A 36 -11.15 8.27 -8.86
N LEU A 37 -10.41 7.70 -9.82
CA LEU A 37 -9.28 6.82 -9.54
C LEU A 37 -8.19 7.55 -8.74
N ARG A 38 -7.81 8.76 -9.16
CA ARG A 38 -6.77 9.54 -8.45
C ARG A 38 -7.19 9.86 -7.03
N GLU A 39 -8.45 10.21 -6.81
CA GLU A 39 -8.97 10.46 -5.46
C GLU A 39 -8.91 9.21 -4.59
N LEU A 40 -9.44 8.08 -5.08
CA LEU A 40 -9.44 6.81 -4.34
C LEU A 40 -8.00 6.33 -4.03
N GLN A 41 -7.07 6.50 -4.97
CA GLN A 41 -5.66 6.20 -4.77
C GLN A 41 -5.03 7.12 -3.72
N ARG A 42 -5.31 8.43 -3.77
CA ARG A 42 -4.83 9.40 -2.76
C ARG A 42 -5.33 9.05 -1.37
N ASP A 43 -6.59 8.68 -1.23
CA ASP A 43 -7.17 8.29 0.06
C ASP A 43 -6.54 7.00 0.59
N ARG A 44 -6.28 6.02 -0.29
CA ARG A 44 -5.56 4.78 0.08
C ARG A 44 -4.12 5.05 0.50
N LEU A 45 -3.43 6.00 -0.14
CA LEU A 45 -2.03 6.35 0.15
C LEU A 45 -1.87 7.31 1.34
N ARG A 46 -2.90 8.10 1.67
CA ARG A 46 -2.83 9.14 2.71
C ARG A 46 -2.31 8.63 4.06
N PRO A 47 -2.76 7.47 4.61
CA PRO A 47 -2.23 6.96 5.87
C PRO A 47 -0.72 6.66 5.80
N PHE A 48 -0.22 6.17 4.67
CA PHE A 48 1.20 5.88 4.46
C PHE A 48 2.02 7.16 4.43
N LEU A 49 1.58 8.15 3.63
CA LEU A 49 2.25 9.45 3.54
C LEU A 49 2.30 10.16 4.89
N LEU A 50 1.19 10.15 5.65
CA LEU A 50 1.16 10.78 6.97
C LEU A 50 2.12 10.13 7.96
N ARG A 51 2.22 8.80 7.99
CA ARG A 51 3.19 8.10 8.84
C ARG A 51 4.62 8.45 8.45
N HIS A 52 4.92 8.45 7.15
CA HIS A 52 6.23 8.81 6.64
C HIS A 52 6.65 10.22 7.05
N PHE A 53 5.79 11.21 6.85
CA PHE A 53 6.07 12.60 7.23
C PHE A 53 6.19 12.81 8.74
N ARG A 54 5.56 11.96 9.56
CA ARG A 54 5.64 12.02 11.03
C ARG A 54 6.82 11.24 11.61
N GLY A 55 7.57 10.49 10.80
CA GLY A 55 8.57 9.55 11.28
C GLY A 55 7.98 8.36 12.04
N GLU A 56 6.68 8.08 11.86
CA GLU A 56 5.96 6.96 12.50
C GLU A 56 5.98 5.72 11.61
N GLU A 57 7.11 5.43 10.95
CA GLU A 57 7.22 4.23 10.14
C GLU A 57 7.22 2.99 11.03
N PRO A 58 6.44 1.94 10.67
CA PRO A 58 6.39 0.74 11.47
C PRO A 58 7.76 0.07 11.51
N GLY A 59 8.10 -0.49 12.68
CA GLY A 59 9.29 -1.32 12.83
C GLY A 59 9.25 -2.57 11.93
N LEU A 60 10.42 -3.16 11.74
CA LEU A 60 10.59 -4.40 11.00
C LEU A 60 10.31 -5.59 11.93
N ASP A 61 9.27 -6.35 11.61
CA ASP A 61 9.00 -7.63 12.26
C ASP A 61 9.58 -8.76 11.42
N PHE A 62 10.70 -9.33 11.86
CA PHE A 62 11.36 -10.46 11.19
C PHE A 62 10.62 -11.79 11.35
N ASN A 63 9.61 -11.85 12.23
CA ASN A 63 8.73 -13.01 12.42
C ASN A 63 7.43 -12.90 11.61
N LYS A 64 7.27 -11.85 10.80
CA LYS A 64 6.08 -11.61 9.99
C LYS A 64 5.79 -12.81 9.07
N ALA A 65 4.57 -13.34 9.16
CA ALA A 65 4.15 -14.49 8.36
C ALA A 65 4.21 -14.22 6.85
N ASP A 66 3.85 -13.00 6.43
CA ASP A 66 4.01 -12.55 5.05
C ASP A 66 5.42 -11.98 4.83
N GLN A 67 6.33 -12.85 4.40
CA GLN A 67 7.71 -12.50 4.09
C GLN A 67 7.81 -11.49 2.94
N GLN A 68 6.91 -11.52 1.96
CA GLN A 68 6.97 -10.53 0.87
C GLN A 68 6.59 -9.14 1.37
N ALA A 69 5.64 -9.02 2.30
CA ALA A 69 5.33 -7.75 2.94
C ALA A 69 6.53 -7.20 3.71
N LEU A 70 7.27 -8.05 4.44
CA LEU A 70 8.51 -7.64 5.12
C LEU A 70 9.57 -7.17 4.11
N VAL A 71 9.80 -7.89 3.01
CA VAL A 71 10.76 -7.52 1.97
C VAL A 71 10.43 -6.16 1.33
N ARG A 72 9.15 -5.89 1.03
CA ARG A 72 8.71 -4.58 0.53
C ARG A 72 8.96 -3.47 1.55
N GLN A 73 8.76 -3.73 2.83
CA GLN A 73 9.04 -2.77 3.90
C GLN A 73 10.53 -2.47 3.98
N ILE A 74 11.39 -3.51 4.00
CA ILE A 74 12.85 -3.36 3.99
C ILE A 74 13.32 -2.53 2.79
N LEU A 75 12.80 -2.79 1.59
CA LEU A 75 13.10 -2.01 0.38
C LEU A 75 12.69 -0.53 0.50
N ALA A 76 11.63 -0.24 1.25
CA ALA A 76 11.12 1.10 1.42
C ALA A 76 11.85 1.88 2.52
N THR A 77 12.36 1.19 3.55
CA THR A 77 12.88 1.83 4.77
C THR A 77 14.40 1.75 4.92
N LEU A 78 15.05 0.77 4.28
CA LEU A 78 16.49 0.58 4.35
C LEU A 78 17.17 0.82 3.00
N PRO A 79 18.43 1.27 2.97
CA PRO A 79 19.18 1.51 1.73
C PRO A 79 19.68 0.19 1.10
N VAL A 80 18.78 -0.74 0.82
CA VAL A 80 19.06 -2.01 0.14
C VAL A 80 18.77 -1.89 -1.35
N ALA A 81 19.79 -2.16 -2.18
CA ALA A 81 19.75 -1.88 -3.62
C ALA A 81 18.98 -2.92 -4.47
N SER A 82 18.40 -3.98 -3.89
CA SER A 82 17.69 -4.99 -4.67
C SER A 82 16.75 -5.86 -3.83
N TRP A 83 15.79 -6.49 -4.50
CA TRP A 83 14.88 -7.46 -3.90
C TRP A 83 15.62 -8.64 -3.26
N GLY A 84 16.64 -9.18 -3.94
CA GLY A 84 17.44 -10.29 -3.40
C GLY A 84 18.17 -9.93 -2.11
N ARG A 85 18.71 -8.70 -2.02
CA ARG A 85 19.33 -8.20 -0.78
C ARG A 85 18.30 -8.00 0.33
N ALA A 86 17.13 -7.46 0.01
CA ALA A 86 16.06 -7.31 0.98
C ALA A 86 15.52 -8.65 1.50
N LEU A 87 15.42 -9.65 0.62
CA LEU A 87 15.07 -11.02 0.99
C LEU A 87 16.11 -11.64 1.90
N LEU A 88 17.40 -11.46 1.59
CA LEU A 88 18.49 -11.94 2.44
C LEU A 88 18.44 -11.32 3.84
N VAL A 89 18.19 -10.00 3.93
CA VAL A 89 18.01 -9.31 5.22
C VAL A 89 16.83 -9.90 6.00
N ALA A 90 15.69 -10.14 5.36
CA ALA A 90 14.52 -10.75 5.99
C ALA A 90 14.83 -12.16 6.54
N SER A 91 15.47 -13.02 5.73
CA SER A 91 15.82 -14.37 6.14
C SER A 91 16.84 -14.40 7.27
N LEU A 92 17.92 -13.63 7.15
CA LEU A 92 18.96 -13.55 8.19
C LEU A 92 18.40 -13.00 9.50
N GLY A 93 17.55 -11.97 9.46
CA GLY A 93 16.96 -11.43 10.67
C GLY A 93 16.04 -12.44 11.38
N ARG A 94 15.39 -13.32 10.64
CA ARG A 94 14.62 -14.44 11.21
C ARG A 94 15.51 -15.52 11.80
N GLU A 95 16.55 -15.94 11.08
CA GLU A 95 17.52 -16.94 11.55
C GLU A 95 18.26 -16.49 12.81
N LEU A 96 18.60 -15.20 12.89
CA LEU A 96 19.24 -14.57 14.04
C LEU A 96 18.26 -14.27 15.19
N GLY A 97 16.96 -14.49 14.99
CA GLY A 97 15.96 -14.27 16.03
C GLY A 97 15.76 -12.80 16.42
N LEU A 98 15.95 -11.85 15.48
CA LEU A 98 15.85 -10.41 15.76
C LEU A 98 14.44 -9.97 16.21
N GLY A 99 13.40 -10.74 15.88
CA GLY A 99 12.03 -10.42 16.25
C GLY A 99 11.57 -9.06 15.70
N PHE A 100 11.06 -8.20 16.58
CA PHE A 100 10.61 -6.86 16.21
C PHE A 100 11.71 -5.81 16.46
N VAL A 101 12.15 -5.15 15.40
CA VAL A 101 13.14 -4.07 15.43
C VAL A 101 12.44 -2.76 15.13
N LYS A 102 12.48 -1.80 16.05
CA LYS A 102 11.97 -0.45 15.80
C LYS A 102 12.76 0.19 14.66
N HIS A 103 12.07 0.97 13.82
CA HIS A 103 12.74 1.78 12.83
C HIS A 103 13.70 2.76 13.54
N PRO A 104 14.95 2.93 13.05
CA PRO A 104 15.87 3.93 13.59
C PRO A 104 15.37 5.37 13.38
#